data_AF-A0AAV6C5P7-F1
#
_entry.id   AF-A0AAV6C5P7-F1
#
_cell.length_a   1.000
_cell.length_b   1.000
_cell.length_c   1.000
_cell.angle_alpha   90.00
_cell.angle_beta   90.00
_cell.angle_gamma   90.00
#
_symmetry.space_group_name_H-M   'P 1'
#
loop_
_entity.id
_entity.type
_entity.pdbx_description
1 polymer ?
#
loop_
_entity_poly.entity_id
_entity_poly.type
_entity_poly.pdbx_seq_one_letter_code
_entity_poly.pdbx_strand_id
1 'polypeptide(L)'
;GTPAEAGGNWPILMNGGGSALGSPVYDETSANVFVGNIAGNFRAAILKTGTCNGAGTIPCRGNQSYAVGTSVTEAPIVDSTTEEVFVFGQAAGGAVVGEANANVVGATQPLQTKQAVVNVGTGTTNHLYSGDFDNTYYTTDTSLATASGFLYVCGNNGAGNAAEIQRITITAGLLAGVNATNYVATTGASACSPVTEFLNTATTPVEYIFFSVAGANAADTAACGAAHSCILSMTITGGVLNTTPVAGLLESGGTSGIVIDNSAVPGGASVYFTPLGNASGTYPCSGNTTAVGCVVKATQAQLN
;
A
#
# COMPACT_ATOMS: atom_id res chain seq x y z
N GLY A 1 24.84 -8.99 -18.53
CA GLY A 1 24.25 -9.45 -19.80
C GLY A 1 23.18 -8.47 -20.20
N THR A 2 23.05 -8.16 -21.49
CA THR A 2 21.87 -7.44 -21.99
C THR A 2 20.66 -8.32 -21.68
N PRO A 3 19.64 -7.84 -20.94
CA PRO A 3 18.38 -8.57 -20.85
C PRO A 3 17.92 -8.82 -22.28
N ALA A 4 17.90 -10.08 -22.70
CA ALA A 4 17.32 -10.42 -23.98
C ALA A 4 15.82 -10.15 -23.83
N GLU A 5 15.28 -9.21 -24.59
CA GLU A 5 13.84 -9.13 -24.75
C GLU A 5 13.39 -10.50 -25.27
N ALA A 6 12.67 -11.25 -24.44
CA ALA A 6 12.07 -12.50 -24.87
C ALA A 6 11.17 -12.14 -26.05
N GLY A 7 11.46 -12.69 -27.24
CA GLY A 7 10.96 -12.23 -28.55
C GLY A 7 9.44 -12.25 -28.74
N GLY A 8 8.72 -11.42 -27.98
CA GLY A 8 7.28 -11.21 -28.02
C GLY A 8 6.93 -9.74 -28.28
N ASN A 9 5.63 -9.44 -28.34
CA ASN A 9 5.07 -8.11 -28.67
C ASN A 9 5.23 -7.07 -27.55
N TRP A 10 6.42 -6.94 -26.98
CA TRP A 10 6.75 -5.84 -26.08
C TRP A 10 7.16 -4.60 -26.88
N PRO A 11 6.88 -3.38 -26.39
CA PRO A 11 6.07 -3.06 -25.21
C PRO A 11 4.55 -3.20 -25.45
N ILE A 12 3.78 -3.48 -24.39
CA ILE A 12 2.32 -3.58 -24.45
C ILE A 12 1.67 -2.22 -24.12
N LEU A 13 0.78 -1.74 -25.00
CA LEU A 13 -0.01 -0.54 -24.75
C LEU A 13 -1.05 -0.82 -23.65
N MET A 14 -0.90 -0.21 -22.47
CA MET A 14 -1.84 -0.40 -21.35
C MET A 14 -2.99 0.60 -21.31
N ASN A 15 -2.77 1.85 -21.74
CA ASN A 15 -3.83 2.85 -21.87
C ASN A 15 -3.61 3.76 -23.10
N GLY A 16 -4.71 4.16 -23.74
CA GLY A 16 -4.68 5.20 -24.77
C GLY A 16 -4.75 6.59 -24.12
N GLY A 17 -4.11 7.60 -24.70
CA GLY A 17 -4.28 9.00 -24.29
C GLY A 17 -3.31 9.53 -23.22
N GLY A 18 -2.21 8.83 -22.92
CA GLY A 18 -1.07 9.41 -22.18
C GLY A 18 -1.21 9.48 -20.65
N SER A 19 -2.16 8.76 -20.05
CA SER A 19 -2.24 8.67 -18.58
C SER A 19 -1.01 7.96 -18.01
N ALA A 20 -0.39 8.54 -16.97
CA ALA A 20 0.67 7.87 -16.21
C ALA A 20 0.16 6.55 -15.60
N LEU A 21 1.01 5.53 -15.66
CA LEU A 21 0.78 4.22 -15.06
C LEU A 21 1.37 4.20 -13.64
N GLY A 22 0.72 3.45 -12.75
CA GLY A 22 1.29 3.09 -11.45
C GLY A 22 2.35 2.00 -11.59
N SER A 23 2.95 1.63 -10.46
CA SER A 23 3.91 0.53 -10.40
C SER A 23 3.25 -0.81 -10.75
N PRO A 24 3.84 -1.62 -11.66
CA PRO A 24 3.29 -2.92 -12.02
C PRO A 24 3.63 -3.99 -10.97
N VAL A 25 2.76 -4.99 -10.82
CA VAL A 25 3.00 -6.20 -10.02
C VAL A 25 2.85 -7.43 -10.89
N TYR A 26 3.86 -8.29 -10.88
CA TYR A 26 3.82 -9.58 -11.55
C TYR A 26 3.37 -10.66 -10.58
N ASP A 27 2.40 -11.47 -11.01
CA ASP A 27 1.95 -12.65 -10.28
C ASP A 27 2.41 -13.92 -11.00
N GLU A 28 3.20 -14.74 -10.31
CA GLU A 28 3.73 -15.98 -10.85
C GLU A 28 2.64 -17.05 -11.04
N THR A 29 1.59 -17.04 -10.21
CA THR A 29 0.53 -18.05 -10.26
C THR A 29 -0.35 -17.85 -11.49
N SER A 30 -0.87 -16.64 -11.69
CA SER A 30 -1.69 -16.33 -12.87
C SER A 30 -0.88 -15.99 -14.13
N ALA A 31 0.43 -15.73 -13.99
CA ALA A 31 1.31 -15.23 -15.05
C ALA A 31 0.80 -13.92 -15.68
N ASN A 32 0.18 -13.06 -14.86
CA ASN A 32 -0.31 -11.74 -15.23
C ASN A 32 0.58 -10.63 -14.65
N VAL A 33 0.65 -9.50 -15.34
CA VAL A 33 1.18 -8.24 -14.80
C VAL A 33 0.03 -7.26 -14.60
N PHE A 34 -0.19 -6.84 -13.37
CA PHE A 34 -1.24 -5.93 -12.97
C PHE A 34 -0.72 -4.50 -12.89
N VAL A 35 -1.49 -3.53 -13.40
CA VAL A 35 -1.11 -2.12 -13.39
C VAL A 35 -2.34 -1.20 -13.33
N GLY A 36 -2.26 -0.21 -12.45
CA GLY A 36 -3.22 0.90 -12.37
C GLY A 36 -2.81 2.11 -13.23
N ASN A 37 -3.70 3.09 -13.36
CA ASN A 37 -3.37 4.37 -13.97
C ASN A 37 -4.08 5.56 -13.32
N ILE A 38 -3.55 6.77 -13.58
CA ILE A 38 -4.10 8.02 -13.06
C ILE A 38 -5.51 8.35 -13.56
N ALA A 39 -6.02 7.63 -14.57
CA ALA A 39 -7.39 7.76 -15.05
C ALA A 39 -8.35 6.80 -14.32
N GLY A 40 -7.89 6.14 -13.25
CA GLY A 40 -8.70 5.34 -12.36
C GLY A 40 -9.01 3.92 -12.87
N ASN A 41 -8.28 3.50 -13.91
CA ASN A 41 -8.42 2.19 -14.50
C ASN A 41 -7.32 1.27 -13.99
N PHE A 42 -7.73 0.04 -13.66
CA PHE A 42 -6.86 -1.06 -13.33
C PHE A 42 -6.96 -2.15 -14.41
N ARG A 43 -5.81 -2.69 -14.83
CA ARG A 43 -5.73 -3.65 -15.94
C ARG A 43 -4.67 -4.71 -15.68
N ALA A 44 -4.85 -5.87 -16.31
CA ALA A 44 -3.84 -6.92 -16.38
C ALA A 44 -3.28 -7.04 -17.82
N ALA A 45 -1.98 -7.25 -17.93
CA ALA A 45 -1.32 -7.81 -19.11
C ALA A 45 -1.16 -9.32 -18.91
N ILE A 46 -1.46 -10.09 -19.95
CA ILE A 46 -1.50 -11.56 -19.93
C ILE A 46 -0.22 -12.07 -20.61
N LEU A 47 0.64 -12.80 -19.89
CA LEU A 47 2.01 -13.10 -20.36
C LEU A 47 2.23 -14.53 -20.87
N LYS A 48 1.46 -15.52 -20.42
CA LYS A 48 1.80 -16.93 -20.73
C LYS A 48 0.61 -17.87 -20.92
N THR A 49 -0.52 -17.58 -20.30
CA THR A 49 -1.72 -18.43 -20.24
C THR A 49 -2.95 -17.57 -20.53
N GLY A 50 -3.93 -18.09 -21.28
CA GLY A 50 -5.17 -17.36 -21.61
C GLY A 50 -5.32 -16.99 -23.09
N THR A 51 -6.40 -16.28 -23.42
CA THR A 51 -6.74 -15.87 -24.78
C THR A 51 -6.73 -14.34 -24.86
N CYS A 52 -5.97 -13.77 -25.80
CA CYS A 52 -6.02 -12.35 -26.09
C CYS A 52 -7.38 -12.02 -26.71
N ASN A 53 -8.33 -11.54 -25.90
CA ASN A 53 -9.67 -11.23 -26.39
C ASN A 53 -9.59 -9.95 -27.25
N GLY A 54 -9.44 -10.08 -28.57
CA GLY A 54 -9.52 -8.96 -29.52
C GLY A 54 -8.26 -8.13 -29.78
N ALA A 55 -7.10 -8.43 -29.17
CA ALA A 55 -5.84 -7.74 -29.49
C ALA A 55 -4.59 -8.63 -29.37
N GLY A 56 -4.18 -9.22 -30.49
CA GLY A 56 -2.81 -9.68 -30.71
C GLY A 56 -2.46 -11.08 -30.19
N THR A 57 -1.16 -11.39 -30.25
CA THR A 57 -0.56 -12.59 -29.68
C THR A 57 0.01 -12.28 -28.30
N ILE A 58 0.02 -13.28 -27.42
CA ILE A 58 0.67 -13.19 -26.11
C ILE A 58 2.14 -12.74 -26.30
N PRO A 59 2.64 -11.83 -25.45
CA PRO A 59 1.94 -11.18 -24.34
C PRO A 59 1.01 -10.06 -24.84
N CYS A 60 -0.16 -9.92 -24.22
CA CYS A 60 -1.20 -8.99 -24.68
C CYS A 60 -1.90 -8.26 -23.53
N ARG A 61 -2.46 -7.08 -23.84
CA ARG A 61 -3.32 -6.35 -22.90
C ARG A 61 -4.64 -7.10 -22.75
N GLY A 62 -5.05 -7.40 -21.51
CA GLY A 62 -6.40 -7.88 -21.23
C GLY A 62 -7.46 -6.88 -21.69
N ASN A 63 -8.56 -7.36 -22.28
CA ASN A 63 -9.59 -6.48 -22.83
C ASN A 63 -10.43 -5.78 -21.76
N GLN A 64 -10.35 -6.26 -20.52
CA GLN A 64 -11.15 -5.75 -19.40
C GLN A 64 -10.37 -4.72 -18.59
N SER A 65 -11.11 -3.70 -18.15
CA SER A 65 -10.65 -2.64 -17.26
C SER A 65 -11.52 -2.69 -16.03
N TYR A 66 -10.92 -2.66 -14.85
CA TYR A 66 -11.64 -2.45 -13.61
C TYR A 66 -11.54 -0.98 -13.23
N ALA A 67 -12.68 -0.30 -13.16
CA ALA A 67 -12.73 1.09 -12.74
C ALA A 67 -12.85 1.12 -11.21
N VAL A 68 -11.72 1.33 -10.54
CA VAL A 68 -11.67 1.44 -9.07
C VAL A 68 -12.13 2.84 -8.65
N GLY A 69 -11.86 3.86 -9.46
CA GLY A 69 -12.19 5.25 -9.16
C GLY A 69 -11.73 6.23 -10.25
N THR A 70 -11.29 7.42 -9.84
CA THR A 70 -10.72 8.48 -10.69
C THR A 70 -9.21 8.38 -10.87
N SER A 71 -8.47 7.79 -9.92
CA SER A 71 -7.01 7.58 -10.06
C SER A 71 -6.51 6.37 -9.25
N VAL A 72 -5.66 5.54 -9.84
CA VAL A 72 -4.93 4.43 -9.20
C VAL A 72 -3.45 4.62 -9.48
N THR A 73 -2.66 5.08 -8.50
CA THR A 73 -1.22 5.34 -8.71
C THR A 73 -0.30 4.45 -7.90
N GLU A 74 -0.82 3.80 -6.85
CA GLU A 74 -0.07 2.79 -6.11
C GLU A 74 -0.02 1.46 -6.84
N ALA A 75 0.97 0.65 -6.49
CA ALA A 75 0.97 -0.76 -6.85
C ALA A 75 -0.24 -1.46 -6.19
N PRO A 76 -0.90 -2.39 -6.89
CA PRO A 76 -1.82 -3.29 -6.21
C PRO A 76 -1.06 -4.24 -5.26
N ILE A 77 -1.78 -4.87 -4.33
CA ILE A 77 -1.30 -6.09 -3.67
C ILE A 77 -1.93 -7.27 -4.39
N VAL A 78 -1.12 -8.27 -4.74
CA VAL A 78 -1.62 -9.53 -5.32
C VAL A 78 -1.38 -10.66 -4.33
N ASP A 79 -2.45 -11.31 -3.90
CA ASP A 79 -2.39 -12.56 -3.15
C ASP A 79 -2.61 -13.72 -4.14
N SER A 80 -1.50 -14.33 -4.50
CA SER A 80 -1.47 -15.47 -5.43
C SER A 80 -2.07 -16.75 -4.84
N THR A 81 -2.26 -16.83 -3.52
CA THR A 81 -2.82 -18.01 -2.82
C THR A 81 -4.35 -17.98 -2.85
N THR A 82 -4.93 -16.81 -2.58
CA THR A 82 -6.39 -16.61 -2.70
C THR A 82 -6.83 -16.22 -4.11
N GLU A 83 -5.88 -15.91 -4.98
CA GLU A 83 -6.09 -15.37 -6.33
C GLU A 83 -6.85 -14.04 -6.31
N GLU A 84 -6.54 -13.16 -5.35
CA GLU A 84 -7.16 -11.84 -5.22
C GLU A 84 -6.15 -10.70 -5.42
N VAL A 85 -6.64 -9.56 -5.89
CA VAL A 85 -5.87 -8.35 -6.16
C VAL A 85 -6.56 -7.15 -5.51
N PHE A 86 -5.82 -6.47 -4.66
CA PHE A 86 -6.28 -5.30 -3.90
C PHE A 86 -5.69 -4.04 -4.51
N VAL A 87 -6.57 -3.09 -4.85
CA VAL A 87 -6.22 -1.90 -5.62
C VAL A 87 -6.59 -0.65 -4.83
N PHE A 88 -5.65 0.29 -4.74
CA PHE A 88 -5.78 1.51 -3.96
C PHE A 88 -6.08 2.67 -4.91
N GLY A 89 -7.27 3.24 -4.79
CA GLY A 89 -7.74 4.29 -5.67
C GLY A 89 -8.29 5.50 -4.92
N GLN A 90 -8.39 6.61 -5.65
CA GLN A 90 -9.30 7.70 -5.29
C GLN A 90 -10.53 7.62 -6.16
N ALA A 91 -11.73 7.88 -5.63
CA ALA A 91 -12.99 7.96 -6.33
C ALA A 91 -13.67 9.33 -6.11
N ALA A 92 -14.69 9.63 -6.92
CA ALA A 92 -15.50 10.83 -6.75
C ALA A 92 -16.27 10.76 -5.41
N GLY A 93 -15.72 11.39 -4.37
CA GLY A 93 -16.30 11.41 -3.03
C GLY A 93 -15.45 10.75 -1.93
N GLY A 94 -14.26 10.22 -2.24
CA GLY A 94 -13.37 9.66 -1.23
C GLY A 94 -12.30 8.71 -1.79
N ALA A 95 -11.40 8.26 -0.92
CA ALA A 95 -10.48 7.18 -1.21
C ALA A 95 -11.17 5.82 -1.11
N VAL A 96 -10.71 4.85 -1.91
CA VAL A 96 -11.34 3.53 -2.05
C VAL A 96 -10.30 2.42 -2.14
N VAL A 97 -10.61 1.28 -1.55
CA VAL A 97 -9.93 0.02 -1.85
C VAL A 97 -10.88 -0.84 -2.65
N GLY A 98 -10.46 -1.21 -3.86
CA GLY A 98 -11.17 -2.15 -4.71
C GLY A 98 -10.49 -3.51 -4.69
N GLU A 99 -11.28 -4.55 -4.90
CA GLU A 99 -10.81 -5.93 -4.98
C GLU A 99 -11.20 -6.54 -6.33
N ALA A 100 -10.30 -7.33 -6.90
CA ALA A 100 -10.54 -8.07 -8.13
C ALA A 100 -9.76 -9.39 -8.15
N ASN A 101 -10.30 -10.39 -8.84
CA ASN A 101 -9.64 -11.68 -8.95
C ASN A 101 -8.36 -11.63 -9.83
N ALA A 102 -7.27 -12.24 -9.34
CA ALA A 102 -5.98 -12.34 -10.02
C ALA A 102 -5.99 -13.38 -11.15
N ASN A 103 -6.85 -14.40 -11.04
CA ASN A 103 -6.99 -15.49 -12.00
C ASN A 103 -7.84 -15.08 -13.22
N VAL A 104 -7.35 -14.08 -13.94
CA VAL A 104 -7.94 -13.64 -15.21
C VAL A 104 -7.56 -14.65 -16.30
N VAL A 105 -8.17 -15.83 -16.29
CA VAL A 105 -7.94 -16.86 -17.32
C VAL A 105 -8.87 -16.64 -18.50
N GLY A 106 -8.33 -15.97 -19.53
CA GLY A 106 -8.95 -15.90 -20.85
C GLY A 106 -10.15 -14.96 -20.98
N ALA A 107 -10.72 -14.95 -22.18
CA ALA A 107 -11.68 -13.97 -22.68
C ALA A 107 -13.03 -13.90 -21.92
N THR A 108 -13.37 -14.94 -21.17
CA THR A 108 -14.71 -15.15 -20.58
C THR A 108 -14.77 -15.00 -19.07
N GLN A 109 -13.64 -15.05 -18.36
CA GLN A 109 -13.63 -14.70 -16.93
C GLN A 109 -13.34 -13.21 -16.83
N PRO A 110 -14.34 -12.39 -16.48
CA PRO A 110 -14.10 -10.98 -16.32
C PRO A 110 -13.11 -10.72 -15.19
N LEU A 111 -12.51 -9.53 -15.20
CA LEU A 111 -12.09 -8.88 -13.95
C LEU A 111 -13.37 -8.51 -13.13
N GLN A 112 -14.29 -9.46 -12.94
CA GLN A 112 -15.58 -9.42 -12.24
C GLN A 112 -15.97 -10.90 -12.05
N THR A 113 -16.17 -11.46 -10.87
CA THR A 113 -17.13 -11.04 -9.84
C THR A 113 -16.66 -11.50 -8.46
N LYS A 114 -15.98 -10.62 -7.73
CA LYS A 114 -16.12 -10.47 -6.27
C LYS A 114 -15.83 -9.00 -5.98
N GLN A 115 -16.91 -8.31 -5.57
CA GLN A 115 -17.20 -6.91 -5.88
C GLN A 115 -17.13 -6.05 -4.62
N ALA A 116 -16.05 -6.13 -3.87
CA ALA A 116 -15.94 -5.28 -2.71
C ALA A 116 -15.17 -4.02 -3.09
N VAL A 117 -15.88 -2.89 -3.08
CA VAL A 117 -15.26 -1.57 -3.00
C VAL A 117 -15.62 -1.03 -1.63
N VAL A 118 -14.61 -0.73 -0.84
CA VAL A 118 -14.81 -0.08 0.45
C VAL A 118 -14.32 1.36 0.35
N ASN A 119 -15.17 2.28 0.82
CA ASN A 119 -14.79 3.68 0.92
C ASN A 119 -13.97 3.87 2.19
N VAL A 120 -12.71 4.25 2.02
CA VAL A 120 -11.77 4.55 3.10
C VAL A 120 -11.58 6.06 3.19
N GLY A 121 -12.31 6.69 4.10
CA GLY A 121 -12.34 8.14 4.22
C GLY A 121 -13.19 8.83 3.15
N THR A 122 -13.32 10.16 3.27
CA THR A 122 -14.12 11.00 2.36
C THR A 122 -13.34 12.19 1.82
N GLY A 123 -12.03 12.25 2.08
CA GLY A 123 -11.14 13.26 1.51
C GLY A 123 -11.02 13.11 -0.01
N THR A 124 -10.96 14.24 -0.72
CA THR A 124 -10.94 14.28 -2.21
C THR A 124 -9.63 14.80 -2.79
N THR A 125 -8.69 15.20 -1.94
CA THR A 125 -7.47 15.92 -2.37
C THR A 125 -6.20 15.10 -2.21
N ASN A 126 -6.21 14.08 -1.36
CA ASN A 126 -5.00 13.39 -0.94
C ASN A 126 -5.02 11.94 -1.38
N HIS A 127 -3.81 11.43 -1.64
CA HIS A 127 -3.59 10.12 -2.19
C HIS A 127 -3.84 9.01 -1.15
N LEU A 128 -4.56 7.97 -1.55
CA LEU A 128 -4.64 6.73 -0.77
C LEU A 128 -3.42 5.91 -1.10
N TYR A 129 -2.54 5.73 -0.12
CA TYR A 129 -1.35 4.92 -0.30
C TYR A 129 -1.65 3.44 -0.10
N SER A 130 -0.81 2.57 -0.68
CA SER A 130 -0.99 1.13 -0.53
C SER A 130 -0.91 0.72 0.93
N GLY A 131 -1.76 -0.24 1.29
CA GLY A 131 -1.81 -0.79 2.63
C GLY A 131 -0.89 -1.97 2.85
N ASP A 132 -1.06 -2.59 4.02
CA ASP A 132 -0.50 -3.90 4.33
C ASP A 132 -1.49 -4.73 5.16
N PHE A 133 -1.43 -6.05 5.02
CA PHE A 133 -2.26 -6.97 5.76
C PHE A 133 -1.69 -7.26 7.15
N ASP A 134 -2.57 -7.64 8.07
CA ASP A 134 -2.18 -8.17 9.37
C ASP A 134 -1.63 -9.60 9.24
N ASN A 135 -0.85 -10.04 10.23
CA ASN A 135 -0.30 -11.37 10.29
C ASN A 135 -1.40 -12.45 10.37
N THR A 136 -2.61 -12.12 10.84
CA THR A 136 -3.76 -13.05 10.78
C THR A 136 -4.10 -13.40 9.33
N TYR A 137 -4.16 -12.41 8.44
CA TYR A 137 -4.37 -12.66 7.02
C TYR A 137 -3.24 -13.49 6.42
N TYR A 138 -1.98 -13.09 6.65
CA TYR A 138 -0.81 -13.82 6.15
C TYR A 138 -0.67 -15.26 6.64
N THR A 139 -1.34 -15.62 7.73
CA THR A 139 -1.33 -17.00 8.25
C THR A 139 -2.60 -17.79 7.89
N THR A 140 -3.64 -17.14 7.37
CA THR A 140 -4.93 -17.78 7.03
C THR A 140 -5.24 -17.77 5.53
N ASP A 141 -4.49 -17.02 4.73
CA ASP A 141 -4.58 -16.89 3.26
C ASP A 141 -4.38 -18.18 2.45
N THR A 142 -4.22 -19.32 3.11
CA THR A 142 -4.09 -20.66 2.51
C THR A 142 -5.18 -21.06 1.51
N SER A 143 -6.33 -20.40 1.53
CA SER A 143 -7.38 -20.49 0.52
C SER A 143 -8.31 -19.29 0.63
N LEU A 144 -9.03 -18.98 -0.45
CA LEU A 144 -10.03 -17.90 -0.43
C LEU A 144 -11.03 -18.07 0.73
N ALA A 145 -11.52 -19.29 1.00
CA ALA A 145 -12.54 -19.50 2.04
C ALA A 145 -12.04 -19.26 3.48
N THR A 146 -10.73 -19.38 3.71
CA THR A 146 -10.12 -19.29 5.05
C THR A 146 -9.42 -17.96 5.30
N ALA A 147 -9.04 -17.25 4.24
CA ALA A 147 -8.35 -15.96 4.33
C ALA A 147 -9.18 -14.95 5.11
N SER A 148 -8.64 -14.48 6.25
CA SER A 148 -9.32 -13.57 7.15
C SER A 148 -8.32 -12.74 7.93
N GLY A 149 -8.70 -11.52 8.30
CA GLY A 149 -7.79 -10.62 8.99
C GLY A 149 -8.16 -9.18 8.69
N PHE A 150 -7.14 -8.33 8.61
CA PHE A 150 -7.34 -6.91 8.37
C PHE A 150 -6.33 -6.36 7.36
N LEU A 151 -6.79 -5.43 6.53
CA LEU A 151 -5.97 -4.60 5.67
C LEU A 151 -5.92 -3.19 6.29
N TYR A 152 -4.72 -2.67 6.53
CA TYR A 152 -4.50 -1.33 7.04
C TYR A 152 -4.03 -0.43 5.91
N VAL A 153 -4.72 0.69 5.71
CA VAL A 153 -4.36 1.70 4.70
C VAL A 153 -4.27 3.07 5.35
N CYS A 154 -3.38 3.91 4.85
CA CYS A 154 -3.33 5.31 5.25
C CYS A 154 -3.95 6.19 4.17
N GLY A 155 -5.00 6.90 4.55
CA GLY A 155 -5.73 7.79 3.67
C GLY A 155 -6.33 8.95 4.45
N ASN A 156 -7.03 9.83 3.75
CA ASN A 156 -7.51 11.06 4.35
C ASN A 156 -8.98 10.95 4.73
N ASN A 157 -9.24 11.28 5.99
CA ASN A 157 -10.60 11.38 6.48
C ASN A 157 -11.28 12.63 5.94
N GLY A 158 -12.60 12.71 6.09
CA GLY A 158 -13.40 13.82 5.60
C GLY A 158 -13.05 15.18 6.20
N ALA A 159 -14.04 16.08 6.23
CA ALA A 159 -13.97 17.49 6.66
C ALA A 159 -12.70 17.85 7.47
N GLY A 160 -11.64 18.28 6.75
CA GLY A 160 -10.31 18.54 7.31
C GLY A 160 -9.17 17.83 6.58
N ASN A 161 -9.47 16.75 5.84
CA ASN A 161 -8.50 15.95 5.09
C ASN A 161 -7.36 15.42 6.00
N ALA A 162 -7.64 15.05 7.25
CA ALA A 162 -6.59 14.54 8.14
C ALA A 162 -6.09 13.16 7.69
N ALA A 163 -4.79 12.94 7.75
CA ALA A 163 -4.18 11.61 7.59
C ALA A 163 -4.67 10.67 8.70
N GLU A 164 -5.23 9.52 8.30
CA GLU A 164 -5.82 8.53 9.18
C GLU A 164 -5.50 7.11 8.69
N ILE A 165 -5.12 6.23 9.62
CA ILE A 165 -5.05 4.80 9.36
C ILE A 165 -6.46 4.22 9.47
N GLN A 166 -6.94 3.69 8.35
CA GLN A 166 -8.20 2.97 8.24
C GLN A 166 -7.92 1.47 8.31
N ARG A 167 -8.81 0.75 8.98
CA ARG A 167 -8.77 -0.72 9.06
C ARG A 167 -9.94 -1.34 8.31
N ILE A 168 -9.64 -2.17 7.32
CA ILE A 168 -10.63 -2.90 6.55
C ILE A 168 -10.64 -4.36 7.01
N THR A 169 -11.81 -4.90 7.35
CA THR A 169 -11.96 -6.33 7.66
C THR A 169 -11.89 -7.15 6.39
N ILE A 170 -11.13 -8.24 6.42
CA ILE A 170 -11.11 -9.26 5.38
C ILE A 170 -11.83 -10.51 5.86
N THR A 171 -12.73 -11.06 5.04
CA THR A 171 -13.46 -12.29 5.33
C THR A 171 -13.60 -13.13 4.08
N ALA A 172 -13.13 -14.38 4.15
CA ALA A 172 -13.04 -15.27 3.00
C ALA A 172 -12.33 -14.60 1.79
N GLY A 173 -11.21 -13.94 2.10
CA GLY A 173 -10.33 -13.21 1.17
C GLY A 173 -10.88 -11.87 0.69
N LEU A 174 -12.06 -11.46 1.18
CA LEU A 174 -12.77 -10.30 0.65
C LEU A 174 -12.79 -9.12 1.58
N LEU A 175 -12.77 -7.91 1.01
CA LEU A 175 -13.08 -6.69 1.73
C LEU A 175 -14.53 -6.78 2.24
N ALA A 176 -14.70 -6.87 3.57
CA ALA A 176 -16.01 -6.98 4.22
C ALA A 176 -16.53 -5.62 4.69
N GLY A 177 -15.65 -4.68 5.03
CA GLY A 177 -16.02 -3.32 5.44
C GLY A 177 -14.94 -2.59 6.22
N VAL A 178 -15.06 -1.27 6.30
CA VAL A 178 -14.18 -0.42 7.11
C VAL A 178 -14.66 -0.43 8.56
N ASN A 179 -13.73 -0.56 9.49
CA ASN A 179 -14.02 -0.55 10.92
C ASN A 179 -14.14 0.89 11.44
N ALA A 180 -14.90 1.08 12.52
CA ALA A 180 -15.07 2.40 13.14
C ALA A 180 -13.86 2.84 13.98
N THR A 181 -12.98 1.91 14.38
CA THR A 181 -11.78 2.22 15.14
C THR A 181 -10.63 2.46 14.19
N ASN A 182 -10.22 3.72 14.12
CA ASN A 182 -9.15 4.20 13.27
C ASN A 182 -8.18 5.07 14.09
N TYR A 183 -7.01 5.35 13.51
CA TYR A 183 -6.04 6.25 14.12
C TYR A 183 -5.87 7.51 13.27
N VAL A 184 -6.36 8.64 13.78
CA VAL A 184 -6.19 9.95 13.15
C VAL A 184 -4.82 10.52 13.55
N ALA A 185 -3.87 10.52 12.62
CA ALA A 185 -2.48 10.93 12.88
C ALA A 185 -2.29 12.46 12.92
N THR A 186 -3.15 13.20 12.22
CA THR A 186 -3.02 14.65 12.05
C THR A 186 -4.35 15.36 12.29
N THR A 187 -4.33 16.66 12.62
CA THR A 187 -5.56 17.46 12.79
C THR A 187 -5.95 18.25 11.54
N GLY A 188 -5.18 18.14 10.46
CA GLY A 188 -5.42 18.85 9.21
C GLY A 188 -4.82 18.15 8.01
N ALA A 189 -4.97 18.76 6.83
CA ALA A 189 -4.57 18.19 5.55
C ALA A 189 -3.09 17.78 5.51
N SER A 190 -2.83 16.48 5.44
CA SER A 190 -1.48 15.90 5.35
C SER A 190 -1.51 14.64 4.49
N ALA A 191 -0.46 14.41 3.71
CA ALA A 191 -0.26 13.12 3.05
C ALA A 191 0.23 12.07 4.05
N CYS A 192 -0.08 10.80 3.79
CA CYS A 192 0.54 9.66 4.44
C CYS A 192 1.69 9.08 3.59
N SER A 193 2.28 7.97 4.04
CA SER A 193 3.00 7.01 3.19
C SER A 193 2.20 5.70 3.04
N PRO A 194 2.68 4.76 2.20
CA PRO A 194 2.28 3.36 2.30
C PRO A 194 2.44 2.82 3.72
N VAL A 195 1.60 1.86 4.07
CA VAL A 195 1.67 1.12 5.33
C VAL A 195 2.58 -0.10 5.12
N THR A 196 3.33 -0.47 6.15
CA THR A 196 4.12 -1.70 6.20
C THR A 196 3.84 -2.42 7.51
N GLU A 197 3.47 -3.69 7.44
CA GLU A 197 3.29 -4.57 8.58
C GLU A 197 4.58 -5.31 8.91
N PHE A 198 4.77 -5.62 10.19
CA PHE A 198 5.81 -6.51 10.64
C PHE A 198 5.47 -7.21 11.95
N LEU A 199 5.45 -8.55 11.90
CA LEU A 199 5.43 -9.38 13.10
C LEU A 199 6.85 -9.53 13.67
N ASN A 200 7.09 -8.90 14.82
CA ASN A 200 8.30 -9.13 15.60
C ASN A 200 8.18 -10.41 16.43
N THR A 201 8.89 -11.46 16.02
CA THR A 201 8.92 -12.76 16.73
C THR A 201 10.15 -12.94 17.63
N ALA A 202 10.94 -11.91 17.87
CA ALA A 202 12.20 -12.04 18.59
C ALA A 202 12.01 -12.37 20.09
N THR A 203 10.84 -12.05 20.65
CA THR A 203 10.43 -12.42 22.03
C THR A 203 8.98 -12.94 22.04
N THR A 204 8.09 -12.30 22.79
CA THR A 204 6.65 -12.47 22.60
C THR A 204 6.28 -11.84 21.26
N PRO A 205 5.53 -12.54 20.37
CA PRO A 205 5.10 -11.97 19.11
C PRO A 205 4.35 -10.65 19.32
N VAL A 206 4.86 -9.58 18.72
CA VAL A 206 4.19 -8.28 18.68
C VAL A 206 4.14 -7.83 17.23
N GLU A 207 2.93 -7.51 16.80
CA GLU A 207 2.64 -7.04 15.45
C GLU A 207 2.71 -5.52 15.41
N TYR A 208 3.44 -4.99 14.44
CA TYR A 208 3.62 -3.56 14.24
C TYR A 208 3.12 -3.16 12.85
N ILE A 209 2.57 -1.96 12.76
CA ILE A 209 2.48 -1.25 11.49
C ILE A 209 3.35 0.01 11.53
N PHE A 210 3.93 0.32 10.38
CA PHE A 210 4.74 1.49 10.15
C PHE A 210 4.13 2.30 9.01
N PHE A 211 4.05 3.61 9.20
CA PHE A 211 3.63 4.57 8.20
C PHE A 211 4.19 5.94 8.58
N SER A 212 4.17 6.89 7.67
CA SER A 212 4.54 8.27 7.98
C SER A 212 3.43 9.24 7.59
N VAL A 213 3.53 10.46 8.13
CA VAL A 213 2.69 11.57 7.68
C VAL A 213 3.54 12.81 7.44
N ALA A 214 3.17 13.55 6.40
CA ALA A 214 3.84 14.76 5.94
C ALA A 214 3.23 16.03 6.59
N GLY A 215 3.48 16.27 7.87
CA GLY A 215 3.07 17.52 8.51
C GLY A 215 2.86 17.42 10.02
N ALA A 216 2.26 18.47 10.59
CA ALA A 216 1.96 18.62 12.01
C ALA A 216 1.18 17.41 12.58
N ASN A 217 1.92 16.51 13.24
CA ASN A 217 1.40 15.40 14.04
C ASN A 217 0.79 15.90 15.34
N ALA A 218 -0.41 16.46 15.25
CA ALA A 218 -1.09 16.97 16.44
C ALA A 218 -1.64 15.86 17.35
N ALA A 219 -1.82 14.63 16.84
CA ALA A 219 -2.36 13.51 17.62
C ALA A 219 -1.31 12.80 18.49
N ASP A 220 -0.02 12.85 18.11
CA ASP A 220 1.06 12.28 18.90
C ASP A 220 2.24 13.26 19.07
N THR A 221 2.07 14.12 20.07
CA THR A 221 3.11 15.07 20.45
C THR A 221 4.30 14.42 21.15
N ALA A 222 4.19 13.16 21.58
CA ALA A 222 5.26 12.47 22.31
C ALA A 222 6.26 11.83 21.36
N ALA A 223 5.81 11.17 20.29
CA ALA A 223 6.68 10.50 19.33
C ALA A 223 7.32 11.47 18.32
N CYS A 224 6.56 12.46 17.82
CA CYS A 224 6.99 13.31 16.70
C CYS A 224 6.93 14.82 16.98
N GLY A 225 6.21 15.22 18.03
CA GLY A 225 5.93 16.62 18.29
C GLY A 225 4.93 17.23 17.31
N ALA A 226 4.25 18.28 17.77
CA ALA A 226 3.06 18.84 17.09
C ALA A 226 3.31 19.48 15.71
N ALA A 227 4.56 19.57 15.23
CA ALA A 227 4.92 20.38 14.06
C ALA A 227 5.84 19.67 13.05
N HIS A 228 6.06 18.36 13.19
CA HIS A 228 7.00 17.65 12.35
C HIS A 228 6.38 16.46 11.66
N SER A 229 6.81 16.22 10.42
CA SER A 229 6.61 14.94 9.76
C SER A 229 7.44 13.86 10.44
N CYS A 230 6.91 12.64 10.44
CA CYS A 230 7.60 11.51 11.04
C CYS A 230 7.09 10.19 10.50
N ILE A 231 7.92 9.16 10.62
CA ILE A 231 7.47 7.77 10.64
C ILE A 231 6.94 7.47 12.05
N LEU A 232 5.83 6.76 12.10
CA LEU A 232 5.16 6.26 13.29
C LEU A 232 5.15 4.74 13.25
N SER A 233 5.25 4.15 14.43
CA SER A 233 5.06 2.72 14.66
C SER A 233 3.88 2.54 15.61
N MET A 234 3.00 1.59 15.31
CA MET A 234 1.86 1.26 16.16
C MET A 234 1.75 -0.24 16.32
N THR A 235 1.32 -0.69 17.49
CA THR A 235 1.07 -2.11 17.73
C THR A 235 -0.35 -2.51 17.38
N ILE A 236 -0.50 -3.74 16.92
CA ILE A 236 -1.79 -4.39 16.69
C ILE A 236 -1.97 -5.49 17.73
N THR A 237 -3.18 -5.60 18.28
CA THR A 237 -3.56 -6.69 19.19
C THR A 237 -4.92 -7.25 18.78
N GLY A 238 -4.95 -8.50 18.32
CA GLY A 238 -6.17 -9.13 17.82
C GLY A 238 -6.82 -8.35 16.66
N GLY A 239 -5.99 -7.77 15.78
CA GLY A 239 -6.43 -6.90 14.69
C GLY A 239 -6.84 -5.48 15.12
N VAL A 240 -6.73 -5.12 16.40
CA VAL A 240 -7.03 -3.76 16.89
C VAL A 240 -5.78 -2.92 16.97
N LEU A 241 -5.79 -1.78 16.26
CA LEU A 241 -4.77 -0.75 16.40
C LEU A 241 -4.82 -0.15 17.79
N ASN A 242 -3.67 -0.09 18.44
CA ASN A 242 -3.51 0.74 19.63
C ASN A 242 -3.72 2.22 19.25
N THR A 243 -4.44 3.00 20.05
CA THR A 243 -4.74 4.40 19.71
C THR A 243 -3.57 5.35 19.92
N THR A 244 -2.46 4.84 20.45
CA THR A 244 -1.23 5.62 20.69
C THR A 244 -0.07 4.91 19.99
N PRO A 245 0.71 5.62 19.14
CA PRO A 245 1.95 5.09 18.60
C PRO A 245 2.91 4.70 19.71
N VAL A 246 3.69 3.65 19.47
CA VAL A 246 4.69 3.18 20.44
C VAL A 246 5.99 3.98 20.31
N ALA A 247 6.32 4.40 19.09
CA ALA A 247 7.47 5.23 18.80
C ALA A 247 7.30 5.97 17.46
N GLY A 248 8.15 6.97 17.25
CA GLY A 248 8.25 7.69 15.99
C GLY A 248 9.64 8.30 15.79
N LEU A 249 9.97 8.56 14.53
CA LEU A 249 11.25 9.14 14.13
C LEU A 249 10.99 10.30 13.18
N LEU A 250 11.66 11.43 13.43
CA LEU A 250 11.47 12.66 12.65
C LEU A 250 12.00 12.51 11.22
N GLU A 251 11.16 12.90 10.26
CA GLU A 251 11.44 12.82 8.83
C GLU A 251 11.17 14.16 8.16
N SER A 252 11.91 14.48 7.10
CA SER A 252 11.57 15.65 6.29
C SER A 252 10.47 15.27 5.29
N GLY A 253 9.28 15.86 5.41
CA GLY A 253 8.22 15.74 4.41
C GLY A 253 7.51 14.38 4.32
N GLY A 254 7.70 13.48 5.29
CA GLY A 254 7.20 12.10 5.26
C GLY A 254 8.20 11.15 4.59
N THR A 255 7.78 9.91 4.31
CA THR A 255 8.65 8.85 3.78
C THR A 255 8.15 8.30 2.45
N SER A 256 9.07 7.69 1.71
CA SER A 256 8.75 6.67 0.71
C SER A 256 8.09 5.44 1.35
N GLY A 257 7.91 4.38 0.55
CA GLY A 257 7.70 3.04 1.10
C GLY A 257 8.79 2.66 2.10
N ILE A 258 8.39 1.84 3.08
CA ILE A 258 9.22 1.41 4.21
C ILE A 258 9.59 -0.05 3.97
N VAL A 259 10.85 -0.40 4.23
CA VAL A 259 11.35 -1.77 4.11
C VAL A 259 11.90 -2.18 5.47
N ILE A 260 11.50 -3.36 5.95
CA ILE A 260 11.94 -3.91 7.22
C ILE A 260 12.80 -5.14 6.92
N ASP A 261 14.10 -5.02 7.17
CA ASP A 261 15.04 -6.13 7.12
C ASP A 261 15.07 -6.80 8.48
N ASN A 262 14.47 -7.97 8.57
CA ASN A 262 14.40 -8.75 9.78
C ASN A 262 15.68 -9.58 9.94
N SER A 263 16.49 -9.28 10.96
CA SER A 263 17.39 -10.28 11.51
C SER A 263 16.75 -10.87 12.76
N ALA A 264 16.80 -12.20 12.90
CA ALA A 264 16.14 -12.99 13.94
C ALA A 264 16.63 -12.74 15.40
N VAL A 265 17.22 -11.57 15.65
CA VAL A 265 17.82 -11.15 16.92
C VAL A 265 17.09 -9.89 17.40
N PRO A 266 16.68 -9.80 18.68
CA PRO A 266 16.09 -8.59 19.24
C PRO A 266 16.94 -7.35 18.94
N GLY A 267 16.33 -6.30 18.37
CA GLY A 267 17.03 -5.07 17.99
C GLY A 267 17.88 -5.16 16.71
N GLY A 268 17.89 -6.32 16.05
CA GLY A 268 18.63 -6.55 14.81
C GLY A 268 17.83 -6.23 13.54
N ALA A 269 16.51 -6.01 13.66
CA ALA A 269 15.70 -5.57 12.53
C ALA A 269 16.03 -4.10 12.18
N SER A 270 16.16 -3.81 10.89
CA SER A 270 16.47 -2.48 10.37
C SER A 270 15.33 -1.98 9.50
N VAL A 271 14.90 -0.76 9.75
CA VAL A 271 13.85 -0.06 8.99
C VAL A 271 14.52 0.90 8.02
N TYR A 272 14.23 0.75 6.74
CA TYR A 272 14.79 1.56 5.65
C TYR A 272 13.71 2.33 4.92
N PHE A 273 13.99 3.58 4.60
CA PHE A 273 13.13 4.42 3.78
C PHE A 273 13.93 5.64 3.29
N THR A 274 13.29 6.48 2.48
CA THR A 274 13.82 7.78 2.07
C THR A 274 12.85 8.89 2.49
N PRO A 275 13.30 9.98 3.12
CA PRO A 275 12.46 11.15 3.35
C PRO A 275 12.06 11.80 2.02
N LEU A 276 10.85 12.33 1.93
CA LEU A 276 10.37 13.01 0.72
C LEU A 276 10.92 14.45 0.61
N GLY A 277 11.29 15.04 1.75
CA GLY A 277 11.89 16.36 1.84
C GLY A 277 13.41 16.33 1.89
N ASN A 278 14.03 17.44 1.50
CA ASN A 278 15.47 17.63 1.63
C ASN A 278 15.89 17.72 3.10
N ALA A 279 17.17 17.43 3.35
CA ALA A 279 17.83 17.66 4.62
C ALA A 279 17.71 19.14 5.03
N SER A 280 17.55 19.35 6.34
CA SER A 280 17.44 20.67 6.97
C SER A 280 18.18 20.68 8.32
N GLY A 281 18.18 21.82 9.01
CA GLY A 281 18.70 21.89 10.39
C GLY A 281 17.92 20.98 11.37
N THR A 282 16.63 20.76 11.12
CA THR A 282 15.78 19.85 11.91
C THR A 282 15.96 18.39 11.48
N TYR A 283 16.23 18.16 10.19
CA TYR A 283 16.34 16.83 9.58
C TYR A 283 17.73 16.66 8.92
N PRO A 284 18.81 16.52 9.69
CA PRO A 284 20.15 16.42 9.13
C PRO A 284 20.39 15.06 8.47
N CYS A 285 21.10 15.06 7.34
CA CYS A 285 21.51 13.88 6.60
C CYS A 285 22.99 13.58 6.82
N SER A 286 23.33 12.68 7.74
CA SER A 286 24.72 12.42 8.12
C SER A 286 25.49 13.72 8.46
N GLY A 287 24.82 14.67 9.11
CA GLY A 287 25.35 15.99 9.47
C GLY A 287 25.22 17.06 8.38
N ASN A 288 24.81 16.72 7.16
CA ASN A 288 24.49 17.71 6.12
C ASN A 288 23.07 18.26 6.33
N THR A 289 22.92 19.57 6.34
CA THR A 289 21.66 20.27 6.65
C THR A 289 21.07 21.03 5.47
N THR A 290 21.61 20.88 4.24
CA THR A 290 21.19 21.70 3.09
C THR A 290 21.10 20.91 1.80
N ALA A 291 19.88 20.83 1.26
CA ALA A 291 19.56 20.48 -0.13
C ALA A 291 20.07 19.12 -0.63
N VAL A 292 20.15 18.13 0.27
CA VAL A 292 20.47 16.74 -0.07
C VAL A 292 19.31 15.82 0.33
N GLY A 293 19.05 14.78 -0.46
CA GLY A 293 18.15 13.68 -0.08
C GLY A 293 18.88 12.65 0.79
N CYS A 294 18.12 11.86 1.55
CA CYS A 294 18.65 10.84 2.45
C CYS A 294 18.11 9.46 2.14
N VAL A 295 18.93 8.45 2.41
CA VAL A 295 18.46 7.10 2.70
C VAL A 295 18.66 6.90 4.20
N VAL A 296 17.60 6.52 4.89
CA VAL A 296 17.63 6.33 6.34
C VAL A 296 17.62 4.84 6.64
N LYS A 297 18.41 4.46 7.64
CA LYS A 297 18.36 3.18 8.32
C LYS A 297 18.13 3.47 9.80
N ALA A 298 16.95 3.12 10.30
CA ALA A 298 16.65 3.10 11.73
C ALA A 298 16.73 1.67 12.25
N THR A 299 17.11 1.48 13.51
CA THR A 299 16.90 0.18 14.14
C THR A 299 15.46 0.07 14.59
N GLN A 300 14.92 -1.14 14.61
CA GLN A 300 13.58 -1.35 15.13
C GLN A 300 13.47 -0.92 16.61
N ALA A 301 14.55 -0.98 17.38
CA ALA A 301 14.59 -0.47 18.75
C ALA A 301 14.40 1.05 18.86
N GLN A 302 14.62 1.81 17.79
CA GLN A 302 14.28 3.24 17.73
C GLN A 302 12.80 3.48 17.40
N LEU A 303 12.09 2.43 16.98
CA LEU A 303 10.70 2.45 16.53
C LEU A 303 9.85 1.35 17.20
N ASN A 304 10.21 0.95 18.43
CA ASN A 304 9.50 -0.03 19.27
C ASN A 304 9.44 0.46 20.72
#